data_AF-A0A1V2ACZ7-F1
#
_entry.id   AF-A0A1V2ACZ7-F1
#
_cell.length_a   1.000
_cell.length_b   1.000
_cell.length_c   1.000
_cell.angle_alpha   90.00
_cell.angle_beta   90.00
_cell.angle_gamma   90.00
#
_symmetry.space_group_name_H-M   'P 1'
#
loop_
_entity.id
_entity.type
_entity.pdbx_description
1 polymer ?
#
loop_
_entity_poly.entity_id
_entity_poly.type
_entity_poly.pdbx_seq_one_letter_code
_entity_poly.pdbx_strand_id
1 'polypeptide(L)'
;MHIKLTIIVIQNWKKLLILLITIFMIMFMFFFGGQEQQQENGYTGDGTGGDAQVSELVQRYEPLVAKYATQYGVSDYVQMLLAKMMQESGGRLPDVMQSSESIGLPRNSITDPEQSIDVGVKYFAGVLKKAGGDVKLALQSYNFGTGFIDYAKARGGYSKEVAQSFSNMMAAKMGWSRYGDINYVDNVLRYYTGATYGVSAAEIGNPNAMGFVQPLDTKVTSPFGVRIHPITGVAKLHAGIDYSCNQSPIPIRTVKKGTVTKAGWQNPSNHNAGYGQRVYVDHGGGLVTVYAHLSKIQVKVDQPIEQGQSIGLCGTTGASTGMHFHFETIVDGKKIDPKPLVGGRS
;
A
#
# COMPACT_ATOMS: atom_id res chain seq x y z
N MET A 1 30.43 -56.38 22.75
CA MET A 1 29.75 -55.68 21.63
C MET A 1 30.43 -54.37 21.21
N HIS A 2 31.03 -53.59 22.11
CA HIS A 2 31.60 -52.26 21.80
C HIS A 2 32.65 -52.19 20.67
N ILE A 3 33.61 -53.11 20.60
CA ILE A 3 34.73 -53.03 19.64
C ILE A 3 34.28 -53.05 18.17
N LYS A 4 33.18 -53.76 17.84
CA LYS A 4 32.64 -53.77 16.47
C LYS A 4 32.02 -52.44 16.06
N LEU A 5 31.45 -51.66 17.00
CA LEU A 5 30.89 -50.34 16.70
C LEU A 5 31.99 -49.35 16.30
N THR A 6 33.12 -49.35 17.03
CA THR A 6 34.22 -48.41 16.80
C THR A 6 34.83 -48.56 15.40
N ILE A 7 34.99 -49.79 14.90
CA ILE A 7 35.54 -50.05 13.56
C ILE A 7 34.57 -49.61 12.46
N ILE A 8 33.26 -49.84 12.63
CA ILE A 8 32.23 -49.42 11.66
C ILE A 8 32.18 -47.89 11.52
N VAL A 9 32.32 -47.17 12.64
CA VAL A 9 32.39 -45.69 12.66
C VAL A 9 33.64 -45.20 11.94
N ILE A 10 34.81 -45.79 12.20
CA ILE A 10 36.09 -45.40 11.56
C ILE A 10 36.10 -45.68 10.06
N GLN A 11 35.50 -46.77 9.58
CA GLN A 11 35.45 -47.06 8.13
C GLN A 11 34.42 -46.22 7.37
N ASN A 12 33.33 -45.79 8.01
CA ASN A 12 32.24 -45.06 7.35
C ASN A 12 32.14 -43.58 7.75
N TRP A 13 33.12 -43.02 8.47
CA TRP A 13 33.08 -41.64 8.97
C TRP A 13 32.77 -40.60 7.88
N LYS A 14 33.29 -40.76 6.66
CA LYS A 14 32.97 -39.87 5.53
C LYS A 14 31.49 -39.95 5.12
N LYS A 15 30.89 -41.15 5.12
CA LYS A 15 29.45 -41.34 4.83
C LYS A 15 28.59 -40.78 5.96
N LEU A 16 29.02 -40.95 7.21
CA LEU A 16 28.35 -40.38 8.39
C LEU A 16 28.41 -38.85 8.38
N LEU A 17 29.56 -38.27 8.02
CA LEU A 17 29.75 -36.83 7.85
C LEU A 17 28.86 -36.27 6.73
N ILE A 18 28.83 -36.94 5.57
CA ILE A 18 27.93 -36.56 4.46
C ILE A 18 26.46 -36.63 4.92
N LEU A 19 26.05 -37.69 5.61
CA LEU A 19 24.69 -37.83 6.13
C LEU A 19 24.34 -36.68 7.09
N LEU A 20 25.24 -36.34 8.02
CA LEU A 20 25.05 -35.22 8.95
C LEU A 20 25.00 -33.86 8.24
N ILE A 21 25.85 -33.63 7.24
CA ILE A 21 25.80 -32.41 6.40
C ILE A 21 24.51 -32.35 5.59
N THR A 22 23.99 -33.49 5.12
CA THR A 22 22.75 -33.54 4.34
C THR A 22 21.53 -33.27 5.24
N ILE A 23 21.50 -33.86 6.44
CA ILE A 23 20.48 -33.57 7.46
C ILE A 23 20.55 -32.09 7.88
N PHE A 24 21.76 -31.54 8.08
CA PHE A 24 21.94 -30.13 8.39
C PHE A 24 21.49 -29.22 7.24
N MET A 25 21.82 -29.52 5.99
CA MET A 25 21.33 -28.81 4.79
C MET A 25 19.80 -28.84 4.68
N ILE A 26 19.17 -29.99 4.96
CA ILE A 26 17.72 -30.13 4.96
C ILE A 26 17.10 -29.31 6.10
N MET A 27 17.62 -29.40 7.31
CA MET A 27 17.18 -28.56 8.44
C MET A 27 17.41 -27.07 8.19
N PHE A 28 18.51 -26.69 7.53
CA PHE A 28 18.81 -25.32 7.13
C PHE A 28 17.83 -24.84 6.05
N MET A 29 17.45 -25.68 5.08
CA MET A 29 16.35 -25.39 4.16
C MET A 29 15.00 -25.24 4.87
N PHE A 30 14.72 -26.00 5.94
CA PHE A 30 13.49 -25.82 6.71
C PHE A 30 13.52 -24.60 7.67
N PHE A 31 14.69 -24.14 8.12
CA PHE A 31 14.84 -22.94 8.98
C PHE A 31 15.06 -21.64 8.21
N PHE A 32 15.67 -21.68 7.02
CA PHE A 32 16.04 -20.50 6.22
C PHE A 32 15.52 -20.52 4.77
N GLY A 33 15.17 -21.68 4.22
CA GLY A 33 14.60 -21.81 2.87
C GLY A 33 13.11 -21.50 2.78
N GLY A 34 12.54 -20.87 3.82
CA GLY A 34 11.12 -20.51 3.95
C GLY A 34 10.88 -19.03 4.26
N GLN A 35 11.80 -18.15 3.88
CA GLN A 35 11.55 -16.70 3.80
C GLN A 35 11.43 -16.30 2.33
N GLU A 36 10.36 -16.74 1.67
CA GLU A 36 9.82 -15.91 0.58
C GLU A 36 9.50 -14.56 1.19
N GLN A 37 10.23 -13.52 0.78
CA GLN A 37 9.78 -12.15 0.98
C GLN A 37 8.54 -11.95 0.11
N GLN A 38 7.37 -12.37 0.62
CA GLN A 38 6.11 -11.89 0.08
C GLN A 38 6.13 -10.38 0.23
N GLN A 39 6.23 -9.72 -0.92
CA GLN A 39 6.23 -8.28 -1.05
C GLN A 39 4.96 -7.76 -0.38
N GLU A 40 5.13 -7.16 0.80
CA GLU A 40 4.08 -6.36 1.45
C GLU A 40 3.72 -5.26 0.46
N ASN A 41 2.67 -5.49 -0.33
CA ASN A 41 2.06 -4.45 -1.13
C ASN A 41 1.48 -3.44 -0.13
N GLY A 42 2.26 -2.41 0.19
CA GLY A 42 1.85 -1.34 1.09
C GLY A 42 0.76 -0.53 0.41
N TYR A 43 -0.49 -0.93 0.58
CA TYR A 43 -1.63 -0.28 -0.07
C TYR A 43 -2.12 0.92 0.76
N THR A 44 -2.32 2.12 0.18
CA THR A 44 -2.88 3.31 0.88
C THR A 44 -3.65 4.32 -0.02
N GLY A 45 -4.64 5.10 0.50
CA GLY A 45 -5.76 5.89 -0.12
C GLY A 45 -7.22 5.61 0.37
N ASP A 46 -8.21 6.51 0.29
CA ASP A 46 -9.57 6.21 0.84
C ASP A 46 -10.42 5.20 0.02
N GLY A 47 -9.83 4.52 -0.97
CA GLY A 47 -10.48 3.54 -1.84
C GLY A 47 -11.47 4.12 -2.84
N THR A 48 -11.52 5.44 -2.98
CA THR A 48 -12.31 6.14 -4.01
C THR A 48 -11.48 6.37 -5.28
N GLY A 49 -12.14 6.84 -6.35
CA GLY A 49 -11.47 7.35 -7.56
C GLY A 49 -10.86 6.32 -8.51
N GLY A 50 -11.07 5.01 -8.29
CA GLY A 50 -10.77 3.96 -9.25
C GLY A 50 -11.97 3.53 -10.09
N ASP A 51 -11.68 2.71 -11.11
CA ASP A 51 -12.62 2.16 -12.08
C ASP A 51 -12.82 0.64 -11.88
N ALA A 52 -14.06 0.17 -11.97
CA ALA A 52 -14.40 -1.25 -11.84
C ALA A 52 -14.16 -2.00 -13.17
N GLN A 53 -13.28 -3.00 -13.14
CA GLN A 53 -13.03 -3.92 -14.26
C GLN A 53 -13.97 -5.11 -14.17
N VAL A 54 -15.25 -4.87 -14.48
CA VAL A 54 -16.35 -5.83 -14.25
C VAL A 54 -17.07 -6.23 -15.52
N SER A 55 -17.75 -7.38 -15.51
CA SER A 55 -18.55 -7.84 -16.65
C SER A 55 -19.84 -7.04 -16.81
N GLU A 56 -20.43 -7.03 -18.02
CA GLU A 56 -21.71 -6.38 -18.31
C GLU A 56 -22.86 -6.82 -17.37
N LEU A 57 -22.84 -8.08 -16.92
CA LEU A 57 -23.80 -8.63 -15.95
C LEU A 57 -23.75 -7.96 -14.57
N VAL A 58 -22.61 -7.38 -14.22
CA VAL A 58 -22.41 -6.54 -13.03
C VAL A 58 -22.67 -5.08 -13.37
N GLN A 59 -22.12 -4.59 -14.50
CA GLN A 59 -22.22 -3.19 -14.91
C GLN A 59 -23.66 -2.70 -15.04
N ARG A 60 -24.60 -3.56 -15.47
CA ARG A 60 -26.04 -3.24 -15.53
C ARG A 60 -26.66 -2.81 -14.20
N TYR A 61 -26.04 -3.16 -13.07
CA TYR A 61 -26.51 -2.79 -11.73
C TYR A 61 -25.96 -1.46 -11.23
N GLU A 62 -25.04 -0.81 -11.95
CA GLU A 62 -24.45 0.47 -11.56
C GLU A 62 -25.49 1.53 -11.15
N PRO A 63 -26.61 1.75 -11.87
CA PRO A 63 -27.58 2.77 -11.48
C PRO A 63 -28.28 2.47 -10.14
N LEU A 64 -28.51 1.18 -9.83
CA LEU A 64 -29.06 0.77 -8.54
C LEU A 64 -28.01 0.88 -7.43
N VAL A 65 -26.76 0.48 -7.70
CA VAL A 65 -25.65 0.64 -6.76
C VAL A 65 -25.45 2.13 -6.44
N ALA A 66 -25.49 3.03 -7.44
CA ALA A 66 -25.37 4.48 -7.28
C ALA A 66 -26.53 5.10 -6.49
N LYS A 67 -27.78 4.67 -6.75
CA LYS A 67 -28.97 5.03 -5.97
C LYS A 67 -28.75 4.73 -4.48
N TYR A 68 -28.42 3.50 -4.12
CA TYR A 68 -28.26 3.08 -2.73
C TYR A 68 -26.97 3.61 -2.09
N ALA A 69 -25.88 3.75 -2.86
CA ALA A 69 -24.65 4.38 -2.38
C ALA A 69 -24.89 5.84 -1.98
N THR A 70 -25.68 6.57 -2.77
CA THR A 70 -26.11 7.93 -2.43
C THR A 70 -27.03 7.97 -1.22
N GLN A 71 -28.01 7.05 -1.14
CA GLN A 71 -28.90 6.92 0.02
C GLN A 71 -28.13 6.67 1.33
N TYR A 72 -26.99 5.99 1.28
CA TYR A 72 -26.17 5.62 2.45
C TYR A 72 -24.88 6.43 2.62
N GLY A 73 -24.68 7.49 1.83
CA GLY A 73 -23.55 8.41 1.98
C GLY A 73 -22.19 7.81 1.59
N VAL A 74 -22.17 6.91 0.62
CA VAL A 74 -20.98 6.23 0.08
C VAL A 74 -20.90 6.28 -1.45
N SER A 75 -21.41 7.35 -2.08
CA SER A 75 -21.42 7.55 -3.54
C SER A 75 -20.05 7.38 -4.21
N ASP A 76 -18.97 7.78 -3.53
CA ASP A 76 -17.59 7.67 -4.05
C ASP A 76 -17.09 6.22 -4.18
N TYR A 77 -17.86 5.24 -3.65
CA TYR A 77 -17.53 3.81 -3.60
C TYR A 77 -18.32 2.96 -4.60
N VAL A 78 -19.12 3.56 -5.50
CA VAL A 78 -19.95 2.80 -6.48
C VAL A 78 -19.12 1.79 -7.28
N GLN A 79 -17.96 2.20 -7.79
CA GLN A 79 -17.09 1.33 -8.56
C GLN A 79 -16.47 0.19 -7.70
N MET A 80 -16.13 0.47 -6.44
CA MET A 80 -15.71 -0.56 -5.47
C MET A 80 -16.82 -1.56 -5.18
N LEU A 81 -18.07 -1.10 -5.04
CA LEU A 81 -19.24 -1.94 -4.81
C LEU A 81 -19.55 -2.85 -6.01
N LEU A 82 -19.31 -2.38 -7.24
CA LEU A 82 -19.36 -3.22 -8.45
C LEU A 82 -18.23 -4.26 -8.47
N ALA A 83 -16.99 -3.88 -8.17
CA ALA A 83 -15.87 -4.83 -8.05
C ALA A 83 -16.15 -5.92 -6.99
N LYS A 84 -16.77 -5.55 -5.87
CA LYS A 84 -17.28 -6.48 -4.87
C LYS A 84 -18.36 -7.41 -5.44
N MET A 85 -19.38 -6.87 -6.12
CA MET A 85 -20.44 -7.68 -6.74
C MET A 85 -19.89 -8.68 -7.76
N MET A 86 -18.85 -8.30 -8.50
CA MET A 86 -18.12 -9.18 -9.41
C MET A 86 -17.47 -10.36 -8.69
N GLN A 87 -16.83 -10.12 -7.53
CA GLN A 87 -16.23 -11.17 -6.70
C GLN A 87 -17.27 -12.08 -6.03
N GLU A 88 -18.42 -11.55 -5.61
CA GLU A 88 -19.44 -12.29 -4.85
C GLU A 88 -20.32 -13.20 -5.71
N SER A 89 -20.75 -12.72 -6.88
CA SER A 89 -21.70 -13.44 -7.75
C SER A 89 -21.42 -13.31 -9.24
N GLY A 90 -20.54 -12.39 -9.65
CA GLY A 90 -20.41 -12.00 -11.07
C GLY A 90 -21.70 -11.41 -11.67
N GLY A 91 -22.63 -10.92 -10.83
CA GLY A 91 -23.95 -10.44 -11.26
C GLY A 91 -24.92 -11.53 -11.70
N ARG A 92 -24.63 -12.81 -11.41
CA ARG A 92 -25.36 -13.98 -11.92
C ARG A 92 -26.43 -14.55 -10.98
N LEU A 93 -26.31 -14.30 -9.68
CA LEU A 93 -27.24 -14.80 -8.66
C LEU A 93 -28.29 -13.73 -8.33
N PRO A 94 -29.50 -14.08 -7.86
CA PRO A 94 -30.46 -13.11 -7.35
C PRO A 94 -29.91 -12.31 -6.17
N ASP A 95 -29.25 -12.98 -5.22
CA ASP A 95 -28.45 -12.33 -4.17
C ASP A 95 -27.09 -11.86 -4.73
N VAL A 96 -27.13 -10.86 -5.62
CA VAL A 96 -25.97 -10.34 -6.38
C VAL A 96 -24.81 -9.90 -5.49
N MET A 97 -25.10 -9.40 -4.28
CA MET A 97 -24.10 -8.89 -3.33
C MET A 97 -23.72 -9.90 -2.23
N GLN A 98 -24.33 -11.09 -2.23
CA GLN A 98 -24.26 -12.10 -1.16
C GLN A 98 -24.59 -11.51 0.22
N SER A 99 -25.65 -10.70 0.28
CA SER A 99 -25.99 -9.87 1.44
C SER A 99 -27.02 -10.51 2.38
N SER A 100 -27.60 -11.66 2.04
CA SER A 100 -28.56 -12.40 2.89
C SER A 100 -28.04 -12.62 4.32
N GLU A 101 -26.79 -13.03 4.47
CA GLU A 101 -26.18 -13.36 5.78
C GLU A 101 -26.00 -12.11 6.67
N SER A 102 -25.87 -10.92 6.07
CA SER A 102 -25.75 -9.65 6.81
C SER A 102 -27.04 -9.23 7.56
N ILE A 103 -28.19 -9.81 7.17
CA ILE A 103 -29.48 -9.63 7.84
C ILE A 103 -29.94 -10.91 8.56
N GLY A 104 -29.04 -11.86 8.79
CA GLY A 104 -29.31 -13.09 9.54
C GLY A 104 -30.10 -14.16 8.77
N LEU A 105 -30.22 -14.04 7.45
CA LEU A 105 -30.83 -15.07 6.61
C LEU A 105 -29.77 -16.07 6.11
N PRO A 106 -30.15 -17.32 5.79
CA PRO A 106 -29.28 -18.25 5.10
C PRO A 106 -28.72 -17.67 3.78
N ARG A 107 -27.52 -18.09 3.38
CA ARG A 107 -26.91 -17.69 2.11
C ARG A 107 -27.85 -17.92 0.91
N ASN A 108 -27.91 -16.95 -0.01
CA ASN A 108 -28.81 -16.93 -1.18
C ASN A 108 -30.33 -16.89 -0.86
N SER A 109 -30.74 -16.40 0.31
CA SER A 109 -32.18 -16.24 0.63
C SER A 109 -32.85 -15.06 -0.07
N ILE A 110 -32.09 -13.99 -0.39
CA ILE A 110 -32.62 -12.84 -1.13
C ILE A 110 -32.83 -13.24 -2.60
N THR A 111 -34.07 -13.17 -3.08
CA THR A 111 -34.45 -13.51 -4.46
C THR A 111 -34.61 -12.29 -5.38
N ASP A 112 -34.49 -11.09 -4.84
CA ASP A 112 -34.53 -9.83 -5.60
C ASP A 112 -33.14 -9.15 -5.61
N PRO A 113 -32.54 -8.92 -6.80
CA PRO A 113 -31.31 -8.16 -6.92
C PRO A 113 -31.37 -6.74 -6.35
N GLU A 114 -32.51 -6.03 -6.41
CA GLU A 114 -32.59 -4.67 -5.85
C GLU A 114 -32.51 -4.71 -4.32
N GLN A 115 -33.26 -5.60 -3.67
CA GLN A 115 -33.12 -5.88 -2.24
C GLN A 115 -31.67 -6.30 -1.86
N SER A 116 -31.02 -7.15 -2.67
CA SER A 116 -29.64 -7.59 -2.40
C SER A 116 -28.65 -6.42 -2.43
N ILE A 117 -28.83 -5.48 -3.37
CA ILE A 117 -28.05 -4.25 -3.48
C ILE A 117 -28.33 -3.30 -2.31
N ASP A 118 -29.60 -3.02 -1.98
CA ASP A 118 -29.97 -2.16 -0.85
C ASP A 118 -29.31 -2.63 0.46
N VAL A 119 -29.55 -3.90 0.81
CA VAL A 119 -28.98 -4.55 2.01
C VAL A 119 -27.45 -4.56 1.94
N GLY A 120 -26.87 -4.91 0.78
CA GLY A 120 -25.43 -5.03 0.59
C GLY A 120 -24.69 -3.70 0.74
N VAL A 121 -25.20 -2.62 0.14
CA VAL A 121 -24.63 -1.27 0.22
C VAL A 121 -24.83 -0.68 1.61
N LYS A 122 -26.01 -0.85 2.22
CA LYS A 122 -26.28 -0.45 3.61
C LYS A 122 -25.31 -1.08 4.60
N TYR A 123 -25.08 -2.39 4.46
CA TYR A 123 -24.14 -3.11 5.31
C TYR A 123 -22.71 -2.62 5.08
N PHE A 124 -22.26 -2.47 3.82
CA PHE A 124 -20.94 -1.91 3.52
C PHE A 124 -20.73 -0.51 4.12
N ALA A 125 -21.69 0.41 3.99
CA ALA A 125 -21.60 1.75 4.58
C ALA A 125 -21.49 1.70 6.12
N GLY A 126 -22.25 0.82 6.78
CA GLY A 126 -22.15 0.60 8.21
C GLY A 126 -20.81 0.01 8.66
N VAL A 127 -20.25 -0.92 7.87
CA VAL A 127 -18.94 -1.54 8.10
C VAL A 127 -17.81 -0.52 7.89
N LEU A 128 -17.85 0.28 6.80
CA LEU A 128 -16.88 1.33 6.49
C LEU A 128 -16.83 2.41 7.58
N LYS A 129 -18.01 2.83 8.08
CA LYS A 129 -18.11 3.76 9.21
C LYS A 129 -17.47 3.21 10.48
N LYS A 130 -17.67 1.91 10.80
CA LYS A 130 -17.02 1.25 11.95
C LYS A 130 -15.50 1.07 11.75
N ALA A 131 -15.08 0.78 10.52
CA ALA A 131 -13.66 0.74 10.16
C ALA A 131 -12.99 2.12 10.31
N GLY A 132 -13.75 3.20 10.15
CA GLY A 132 -13.27 4.58 10.26
C GLY A 132 -12.75 5.11 8.91
N GLY A 133 -13.30 4.61 7.80
CA GLY A 133 -12.84 4.93 6.45
C GLY A 133 -11.80 3.94 5.89
N ASP A 134 -11.20 3.07 6.70
CA ASP A 134 -10.31 2.01 6.20
C ASP A 134 -11.10 0.99 5.36
N VAL A 135 -10.94 1.10 4.04
CA VAL A 135 -11.62 0.27 3.06
C VAL A 135 -11.18 -1.19 3.08
N LYS A 136 -9.92 -1.48 3.42
CA LYS A 136 -9.43 -2.86 3.46
C LYS A 136 -9.93 -3.59 4.68
N LEU A 137 -9.89 -2.90 5.82
CA LEU A 137 -10.55 -3.37 7.02
C LEU A 137 -12.06 -3.52 6.78
N ALA A 138 -12.70 -2.59 6.05
CA ALA A 138 -14.12 -2.70 5.73
C ALA A 138 -14.44 -3.89 4.80
N LEU A 139 -13.70 -4.09 3.71
CA LEU A 139 -13.85 -5.23 2.81
C LEU A 139 -13.63 -6.56 3.54
N GLN A 140 -12.54 -6.70 4.29
CA GLN A 140 -12.27 -7.93 5.04
C GLN A 140 -13.31 -8.17 6.15
N SER A 141 -13.81 -7.11 6.80
CA SER A 141 -14.90 -7.20 7.78
C SER A 141 -16.27 -7.44 7.16
N TYR A 142 -16.45 -7.21 5.87
CA TYR A 142 -17.63 -7.68 5.15
C TYR A 142 -17.64 -9.21 5.12
N ASN A 143 -16.49 -9.81 4.78
CA ASN A 143 -16.32 -11.26 4.69
C ASN A 143 -16.25 -11.98 6.06
N PHE A 144 -15.58 -11.38 7.05
CA PHE A 144 -15.41 -11.95 8.39
C PHE A 144 -16.46 -11.49 9.42
N GLY A 145 -17.34 -10.56 9.06
CA GLY A 145 -18.22 -9.87 9.99
C GLY A 145 -17.51 -8.76 10.80
N THR A 146 -18.29 -7.83 11.36
CA THR A 146 -17.72 -6.62 12.01
C THR A 146 -16.86 -6.89 13.25
N GLY A 147 -16.89 -8.10 13.82
CA GLY A 147 -16.00 -8.48 14.93
C GLY A 147 -14.51 -8.49 14.57
N PHE A 148 -14.19 -8.57 13.26
CA PHE A 148 -12.82 -8.41 12.78
C PHE A 148 -12.27 -6.97 12.97
N ILE A 149 -13.13 -5.95 12.98
CA ILE A 149 -12.73 -4.53 13.07
C ILE A 149 -11.94 -4.28 14.36
N ASP A 150 -12.51 -4.64 15.51
CA ASP A 150 -11.88 -4.39 16.81
C ASP A 150 -10.64 -5.28 17.02
N TYR A 151 -10.70 -6.52 16.52
CA TYR A 151 -9.57 -7.45 16.54
C TYR A 151 -8.36 -6.90 15.78
N ALA A 152 -8.59 -6.32 14.59
CA ALA A 152 -7.56 -5.77 13.73
C ALA A 152 -7.03 -4.43 14.25
N LYS A 153 -7.92 -3.52 14.69
CA LYS A 153 -7.52 -2.24 15.30
C LYS A 153 -6.61 -2.44 16.53
N ALA A 154 -6.88 -3.44 17.36
CA ALA A 154 -6.02 -3.83 18.48
C ALA A 154 -4.63 -4.38 18.07
N ARG A 155 -4.37 -4.56 16.76
CA ARG A 155 -3.16 -5.13 16.17
C ARG A 155 -2.51 -4.23 15.10
N GLY A 156 -2.90 -2.95 15.05
CA GLY A 156 -2.35 -1.97 14.10
C GLY A 156 -3.14 -1.80 12.80
N GLY A 157 -4.33 -2.38 12.68
CA GLY A 157 -5.22 -2.24 11.53
C GLY A 157 -5.31 -3.51 10.68
N TYR A 158 -5.75 -3.36 9.42
CA TYR A 158 -5.79 -4.48 8.48
C TYR A 158 -4.37 -4.88 8.02
N SER A 159 -4.05 -6.17 8.15
CA SER A 159 -2.99 -6.83 7.40
C SER A 159 -3.43 -8.25 7.03
N LYS A 160 -2.71 -8.90 6.11
CA LYS A 160 -3.03 -10.27 5.67
C LYS A 160 -2.76 -11.30 6.78
N GLU A 161 -1.76 -11.03 7.61
CA GLU A 161 -1.33 -11.79 8.78
C GLU A 161 -2.39 -11.65 9.90
N VAL A 162 -2.90 -10.43 10.11
CA VAL A 162 -4.01 -10.16 11.04
C VAL A 162 -5.28 -10.88 10.58
N ALA A 163 -5.60 -10.87 9.28
CA ALA A 163 -6.72 -11.60 8.71
C ALA A 163 -6.56 -13.13 8.87
N GLN A 164 -5.37 -13.67 8.60
CA GLN A 164 -5.05 -15.08 8.81
C GLN A 164 -5.19 -15.50 10.28
N SER A 165 -4.69 -14.67 11.21
CA SER A 165 -4.77 -14.94 12.64
C SER A 165 -6.21 -14.95 13.16
N PHE A 166 -7.06 -14.02 12.68
CA PHE A 166 -8.48 -14.03 12.96
C PHE A 166 -9.20 -15.26 12.39
N SER A 167 -8.90 -15.61 11.13
CA SER A 167 -9.47 -16.81 10.49
C SER A 167 -9.13 -18.08 11.26
N ASN A 168 -7.87 -18.24 11.69
CA ASN A 168 -7.44 -19.39 12.49
C ASN A 168 -8.15 -19.46 13.85
N MET A 169 -8.24 -18.33 14.57
CA MET A 169 -8.92 -18.23 15.86
C MET A 169 -10.42 -18.60 15.73
N MET A 170 -11.11 -18.07 14.72
CA MET A 170 -12.53 -18.34 14.50
C MET A 170 -12.78 -19.76 14.00
N ALA A 171 -11.92 -20.29 13.13
CA ALA A 171 -11.99 -21.68 12.67
C ALA A 171 -11.87 -22.67 13.84
N ALA A 172 -10.87 -22.47 14.71
CA ALA A 172 -10.69 -23.27 15.92
C ALA A 172 -11.89 -23.18 16.87
N LYS A 173 -12.46 -21.97 17.05
CA LYS A 173 -13.65 -21.75 17.90
C LYS A 173 -14.91 -22.44 17.37
N MET A 174 -15.07 -22.54 16.05
CA MET A 174 -16.24 -23.16 15.41
C MET A 174 -16.04 -24.66 15.08
N GLY A 175 -14.83 -25.21 15.27
CA GLY A 175 -14.48 -26.55 14.81
C GLY A 175 -14.43 -26.67 13.27
N TRP A 176 -14.16 -25.57 12.57
CA TRP A 176 -14.09 -25.51 11.10
C TRP A 176 -12.64 -25.60 10.62
N SER A 177 -12.45 -26.02 9.37
CA SER A 177 -11.12 -26.04 8.73
C SER A 177 -10.59 -24.66 8.35
N ARG A 178 -11.49 -23.68 8.13
CA ARG A 178 -11.20 -22.28 7.81
C ARG A 178 -12.43 -21.42 8.11
N TYR A 179 -12.21 -20.17 8.51
CA TYR A 179 -13.28 -19.17 8.67
C TYR A 179 -13.12 -18.06 7.64
N GLY A 180 -14.09 -17.95 6.72
CA GLY A 180 -14.09 -16.95 5.64
C GLY A 180 -12.91 -17.05 4.66
N ASP A 181 -12.66 -15.96 3.94
CA ASP A 181 -11.60 -15.83 2.96
C ASP A 181 -10.53 -14.80 3.36
N ILE A 182 -9.35 -15.29 3.77
CA ILE A 182 -8.16 -14.47 4.07
C ILE A 182 -7.65 -13.63 2.89
N ASN A 183 -8.01 -13.99 1.65
CA ASN A 183 -7.60 -13.29 0.44
C ASN A 183 -8.70 -12.36 -0.09
N TYR A 184 -9.79 -12.15 0.67
CA TYR A 184 -10.98 -11.47 0.18
C TYR A 184 -10.71 -10.06 -0.36
N VAL A 185 -9.84 -9.30 0.32
CA VAL A 185 -9.39 -7.98 -0.17
C VAL A 185 -8.71 -8.10 -1.54
N ASP A 186 -7.70 -8.95 -1.68
CA ASP A 186 -6.99 -9.14 -2.97
C ASP A 186 -7.95 -9.63 -4.07
N ASN A 187 -8.90 -10.49 -3.70
CA ASN A 187 -9.91 -11.08 -4.57
C ASN A 187 -10.96 -10.06 -5.06
N VAL A 188 -11.31 -9.04 -4.27
CA VAL A 188 -12.13 -7.90 -4.71
C VAL A 188 -11.31 -6.92 -5.54
N LEU A 189 -10.13 -6.53 -5.04
CA LEU A 189 -9.33 -5.45 -5.63
C LEU A 189 -8.73 -5.80 -7.00
N ARG A 190 -8.66 -7.09 -7.40
CA ARG A 190 -8.31 -7.45 -8.79
C ARG A 190 -9.29 -6.90 -9.83
N TYR A 191 -10.53 -6.60 -9.43
CA TYR A 191 -11.57 -6.01 -10.28
C TYR A 191 -11.67 -4.49 -10.11
N TYR A 192 -10.71 -3.84 -9.42
CA TYR A 192 -10.77 -2.42 -9.13
C TYR A 192 -9.41 -1.76 -9.35
N THR A 193 -9.30 -0.98 -10.43
CA THR A 193 -8.03 -0.42 -10.93
C THR A 193 -8.02 1.10 -10.82
N GLY A 194 -6.86 1.71 -10.63
CA GLY A 194 -6.72 3.18 -10.55
C GLY A 194 -6.95 3.79 -9.17
N ALA A 195 -7.56 3.06 -8.23
CA ALA A 195 -7.71 3.48 -6.83
C ALA A 195 -6.47 3.22 -5.94
N THR A 196 -6.48 3.86 -4.77
CA THR A 196 -5.47 3.87 -3.69
C THR A 196 -6.20 3.56 -2.34
N TYR A 197 -5.65 2.83 -1.32
CA TYR A 197 -6.35 2.15 -0.16
C TYR A 197 -5.76 2.17 1.36
N GLY A 198 -5.78 3.23 2.21
CA GLY A 198 -5.07 3.47 3.53
C GLY A 198 -4.86 4.93 4.10
N VAL A 199 -3.67 5.62 4.06
CA VAL A 199 -3.23 6.65 5.09
C VAL A 199 -4.12 7.87 5.21
N SER A 200 -4.46 8.20 6.46
CA SER A 200 -5.15 9.44 6.76
C SER A 200 -4.18 10.62 6.93
N ALA A 201 -4.62 11.82 6.55
CA ALA A 201 -3.88 13.06 6.84
C ALA A 201 -3.70 13.35 8.36
N ALA A 202 -4.42 12.63 9.23
CA ALA A 202 -4.33 12.77 10.68
C ALA A 202 -3.05 12.14 11.28
N GLU A 203 -2.49 11.11 10.64
CA GLU A 203 -1.27 10.42 11.11
C GLU A 203 0.00 11.24 10.87
N ILE A 204 -0.09 12.28 10.04
CA ILE A 204 1.01 13.16 9.61
C ILE A 204 1.43 14.14 10.73
N GLY A 205 0.64 14.25 11.80
CA GLY A 205 0.90 15.15 12.93
C GLY A 205 2.03 14.74 13.90
N ASN A 206 2.61 13.54 13.77
CA ASN A 206 3.65 13.05 14.70
C ASN A 206 4.92 12.55 13.96
N PRO A 207 5.96 13.41 13.80
CA PRO A 207 7.19 13.08 13.08
C PRO A 207 7.95 11.85 13.63
N ASN A 208 7.78 11.53 14.91
CA ASN A 208 8.50 10.45 15.59
C ASN A 208 7.78 9.09 15.55
N ALA A 209 6.54 9.01 15.06
CA ALA A 209 5.73 7.79 15.10
C ALA A 209 5.97 6.82 13.91
N MET A 210 6.47 7.32 12.78
CA MET A 210 6.56 6.55 11.52
C MET A 210 7.99 6.28 11.01
N GLY A 211 9.00 6.73 11.77
CA GLY A 211 10.42 6.51 11.46
C GLY A 211 10.82 7.05 10.08
N PHE A 212 10.78 8.36 9.89
CA PHE A 212 11.34 9.03 8.71
C PHE A 212 12.72 9.63 9.03
N VAL A 213 13.60 9.72 8.03
CA VAL A 213 14.88 10.44 8.12
C VAL A 213 14.89 11.64 7.17
N GLN A 214 15.72 12.64 7.47
CA GLN A 214 15.92 13.76 6.56
C GLN A 214 16.57 13.30 5.25
N PRO A 215 16.06 13.75 4.09
CA PRO A 215 16.66 13.45 2.79
C PRO A 215 18.00 14.18 2.61
N LEU A 216 18.19 15.30 3.32
CA LEU A 216 19.42 16.08 3.40
C LEU A 216 19.43 16.93 4.69
N ASP A 217 20.50 16.86 5.50
CA ASP A 217 20.69 17.74 6.68
C ASP A 217 21.24 19.11 6.21
N THR A 218 20.33 19.99 5.81
CA THR A 218 20.60 21.37 5.39
C THR A 218 19.37 22.25 5.65
N LYS A 219 19.53 23.56 5.44
CA LYS A 219 18.43 24.53 5.59
C LYS A 219 17.41 24.38 4.45
N VAL A 220 16.12 24.43 4.79
CA VAL A 220 15.02 24.64 3.84
C VAL A 220 15.03 26.11 3.38
N THR A 221 15.17 26.33 2.07
CA THR A 221 15.23 27.66 1.44
C THR A 221 13.88 28.12 0.91
N SER A 222 12.97 27.19 0.58
CA SER A 222 11.60 27.53 0.20
C SER A 222 10.59 26.51 0.77
N PRO A 223 9.55 26.97 1.50
CA PRO A 223 8.52 26.08 2.03
C PRO A 223 7.49 25.67 0.97
N PHE A 224 6.66 24.68 1.29
CA PHE A 224 5.44 24.36 0.57
C PHE A 224 4.42 25.52 0.67
N GLY A 225 3.60 25.70 -0.37
CA GLY A 225 2.48 26.65 -0.37
C GLY A 225 2.41 27.53 -1.61
N VAL A 226 1.39 28.39 -1.71
CA VAL A 226 1.23 29.31 -2.85
C VAL A 226 2.28 30.43 -2.74
N ARG A 227 3.14 30.54 -3.75
CA ARG A 227 4.09 31.66 -3.91
C ARG A 227 4.05 32.23 -5.32
N ILE A 228 4.56 33.44 -5.51
CA ILE A 228 4.85 33.95 -6.85
C ILE A 228 5.95 33.07 -7.46
N HIS A 229 5.66 32.46 -8.59
CA HIS A 229 6.58 31.52 -9.25
C HIS A 229 7.78 32.29 -9.84
N PRO A 230 9.03 31.98 -9.45
CA PRO A 230 10.18 32.84 -9.71
C PRO A 230 10.54 33.01 -11.19
N ILE A 231 10.08 32.09 -12.06
CA ILE A 231 10.35 32.10 -13.50
C ILE A 231 9.21 32.75 -14.30
N THR A 232 7.97 32.72 -13.79
CA THR A 232 6.78 33.13 -14.58
C THR A 232 5.98 34.28 -13.97
N GLY A 233 6.29 34.74 -12.76
CA GLY A 233 5.62 35.87 -12.10
C GLY A 233 4.18 35.61 -11.63
N VAL A 234 3.64 34.42 -11.88
CA VAL A 234 2.25 34.05 -11.53
C VAL A 234 2.21 33.36 -10.16
N ALA A 235 1.19 33.63 -9.35
CA ALA A 235 0.92 32.90 -8.12
C ALA A 235 0.65 31.41 -8.43
N LYS A 236 1.49 30.53 -7.90
CA LYS A 236 1.44 29.08 -8.15
C LYS A 236 1.74 28.31 -6.87
N LEU A 237 1.09 27.16 -6.70
CA LEU A 237 1.45 26.24 -5.64
C LEU A 237 2.90 25.74 -5.85
N HIS A 238 3.75 26.04 -4.89
CA HIS A 238 5.01 25.34 -4.70
C HIS A 238 4.72 24.05 -3.93
N ALA A 239 4.78 22.94 -4.65
CA ALA A 239 4.16 21.69 -4.21
C ALA A 239 5.13 20.71 -3.51
N GLY A 240 6.20 21.28 -2.93
CA GLY A 240 7.24 20.61 -2.16
C GLY A 240 8.03 21.64 -1.35
N ILE A 241 9.17 21.23 -0.80
CA ILE A 241 10.14 22.08 -0.11
C ILE A 241 11.47 22.08 -0.86
N ASP A 242 12.13 23.24 -0.91
CA ASP A 242 13.46 23.40 -1.49
C ASP A 242 14.53 23.37 -0.39
N TYR A 243 15.56 22.56 -0.56
CA TYR A 243 16.72 22.46 0.32
C TYR A 243 17.96 23.12 -0.31
N SER A 244 18.75 23.82 0.51
CA SER A 244 19.98 24.48 0.07
C SER A 244 21.10 23.48 -0.21
N CYS A 245 21.62 23.46 -1.44
CA CYS A 245 22.77 22.64 -1.82
C CYS A 245 24.03 23.50 -1.95
N ASN A 246 24.69 23.71 -0.81
CA ASN A 246 25.78 24.69 -0.67
C ASN A 246 27.12 24.19 -1.23
N GLN A 247 27.20 22.92 -1.63
CA GLN A 247 28.40 22.22 -2.11
C GLN A 247 27.97 21.18 -3.16
N SER A 248 28.91 20.65 -3.95
CA SER A 248 28.64 19.57 -4.91
C SER A 248 29.86 18.64 -5.02
N PRO A 249 29.69 17.31 -5.08
CA PRO A 249 28.43 16.58 -5.06
C PRO A 249 27.86 16.35 -3.65
N ILE A 250 26.58 16.64 -3.45
CA ILE A 250 25.83 16.28 -2.22
C ILE A 250 24.92 15.08 -2.53
N PRO A 251 25.09 13.93 -1.84
CA PRO A 251 24.17 12.80 -1.92
C PRO A 251 22.79 13.13 -1.33
N ILE A 252 21.73 12.84 -2.07
CA ILE A 252 20.34 12.91 -1.63
C ILE A 252 19.89 11.52 -1.19
N ARG A 253 19.36 11.43 0.03
CA ARG A 253 18.92 10.17 0.64
C ARG A 253 17.42 9.99 0.54
N THR A 254 16.96 8.75 0.44
CA THR A 254 15.53 8.48 0.62
C THR A 254 15.12 8.57 2.09
N VAL A 255 13.90 9.01 2.36
CA VAL A 255 13.41 9.29 3.72
C VAL A 255 12.93 8.06 4.48
N LYS A 256 12.63 6.95 3.79
CA LYS A 256 12.11 5.68 4.32
C LYS A 256 12.36 4.57 3.30
N LYS A 257 12.29 3.29 3.70
CA LYS A 257 12.34 2.15 2.76
C LYS A 257 11.26 2.27 1.68
N GLY A 258 11.48 1.73 0.48
CA GLY A 258 10.50 1.80 -0.61
C GLY A 258 11.03 1.24 -1.94
N THR A 259 10.28 1.45 -3.02
CA THR A 259 10.62 1.03 -4.38
C THR A 259 10.62 2.23 -5.33
N VAL A 260 11.59 2.31 -6.23
CA VAL A 260 11.66 3.38 -7.23
C VAL A 260 10.63 3.14 -8.33
N THR A 261 9.62 4.01 -8.44
CA THR A 261 8.58 3.90 -9.47
C THR A 261 8.88 4.72 -10.72
N LYS A 262 9.73 5.75 -10.61
CA LYS A 262 10.20 6.56 -11.76
C LYS A 262 11.63 7.03 -11.50
N ALA A 263 12.48 6.96 -12.51
CA ALA A 263 13.85 7.47 -12.48
C ALA A 263 14.24 7.96 -13.87
N GLY A 264 14.49 9.26 -14.04
CA GLY A 264 14.97 9.84 -15.30
C GLY A 264 14.63 11.32 -15.47
N TRP A 265 14.85 11.82 -16.67
CA TRP A 265 14.42 13.15 -17.10
C TRP A 265 12.88 13.22 -17.18
N GLN A 266 12.27 14.29 -16.65
CA GLN A 266 10.85 14.56 -16.90
C GLN A 266 10.58 14.75 -18.39
N ASN A 267 11.44 15.51 -19.08
CA ASN A 267 11.36 15.76 -20.51
C ASN A 267 12.73 15.45 -21.13
N PRO A 268 12.92 14.26 -21.71
CA PRO A 268 14.17 13.87 -22.39
C PRO A 268 14.57 14.77 -23.57
N SER A 269 13.62 15.57 -24.10
CA SER A 269 13.86 16.52 -25.20
C SER A 269 14.10 17.96 -24.71
N ASN A 270 13.87 18.25 -23.43
CA ASN A 270 14.17 19.55 -22.82
C ASN A 270 14.55 19.41 -21.35
N HIS A 271 15.86 19.28 -21.12
CA HIS A 271 16.49 19.13 -19.81
C HIS A 271 16.37 20.37 -18.91
N ASN A 272 15.89 21.51 -19.42
CA ASN A 272 15.74 22.77 -18.69
C ASN A 272 14.27 23.07 -18.32
N ALA A 273 13.36 22.10 -18.47
CA ALA A 273 11.94 22.23 -18.15
C ALA A 273 11.52 21.38 -16.93
N GLY A 274 10.56 21.90 -16.15
CA GLY A 274 9.95 21.20 -15.03
C GLY A 274 10.96 20.73 -13.96
N TYR A 275 10.80 19.51 -13.48
CA TYR A 275 11.60 18.88 -12.43
C TYR A 275 13.01 18.43 -12.86
N GLY A 276 13.37 18.54 -14.15
CA GLY A 276 14.66 18.05 -14.64
C GLY A 276 14.81 16.54 -14.50
N GLN A 277 15.95 16.07 -13.99
CA GLN A 277 16.11 14.69 -13.53
C GLN A 277 15.40 14.52 -12.19
N ARG A 278 14.58 13.47 -12.09
CA ARG A 278 13.81 13.15 -10.90
C ARG A 278 13.74 11.66 -10.60
N VAL A 279 13.57 11.36 -9.32
CA VAL A 279 13.26 10.02 -8.79
C VAL A 279 11.94 10.09 -8.04
N TYR A 280 11.10 9.07 -8.19
CA TYR A 280 9.92 8.82 -7.35
C TYR A 280 10.19 7.56 -6.55
N VAL A 281 10.06 7.61 -5.23
CA VAL A 281 10.09 6.45 -4.35
C VAL A 281 8.71 6.26 -3.76
N ASP A 282 8.08 5.14 -4.05
CA ASP A 282 6.89 4.68 -3.35
C ASP A 282 7.35 3.95 -2.08
N HIS A 283 6.94 4.45 -0.91
CA HIS A 283 7.36 3.86 0.37
C HIS A 283 6.55 2.63 0.77
N GLY A 284 5.70 2.16 -0.14
CA GLY A 284 4.44 1.58 0.26
C GLY A 284 3.64 2.62 1.03
N GLY A 285 2.39 2.27 1.25
CA GLY A 285 1.51 3.10 2.03
C GLY A 285 1.23 4.45 1.39
N GLY A 286 1.10 4.52 0.04
CA GLY A 286 0.45 5.63 -0.70
C GLY A 286 1.20 6.97 -0.62
N LEU A 287 2.23 6.97 0.21
CA LEU A 287 3.24 7.97 0.39
C LEU A 287 4.30 7.78 -0.69
N VAL A 288 4.24 8.65 -1.69
CA VAL A 288 5.27 8.75 -2.71
C VAL A 288 6.07 10.01 -2.46
N THR A 289 7.38 9.87 -2.37
CA THR A 289 8.27 11.03 -2.30
C THR A 289 8.94 11.29 -3.64
N VAL A 290 9.05 12.57 -3.99
CA VAL A 290 9.63 13.02 -5.26
C VAL A 290 10.91 13.77 -4.97
N TYR A 291 11.96 13.42 -5.69
CA TYR A 291 13.29 13.99 -5.55
C TYR A 291 13.69 14.58 -6.90
N ALA A 292 13.77 15.91 -7.00
CA ALA A 292 13.89 16.60 -8.27
C ALA A 292 15.13 17.52 -8.37
N HIS A 293 15.34 18.06 -9.58
CA HIS A 293 16.48 18.90 -9.98
C HIS A 293 17.86 18.23 -9.84
N LEU A 294 17.88 16.89 -9.76
CA LEU A 294 19.08 16.09 -9.52
C LEU A 294 20.13 16.33 -10.62
N SER A 295 21.42 16.35 -10.25
CA SER A 295 22.53 16.38 -11.22
C SER A 295 22.84 14.99 -11.77
N LYS A 296 22.60 13.95 -10.97
CA LYS A 296 22.80 12.54 -11.34
C LYS A 296 21.82 11.66 -10.56
N ILE A 297 21.20 10.71 -11.24
CA ILE A 297 20.44 9.62 -10.61
C ILE A 297 21.37 8.43 -10.35
N GLN A 298 21.23 7.78 -9.19
CA GLN A 298 22.05 6.63 -8.77
C GLN A 298 21.24 5.32 -8.67
N VAL A 299 19.94 5.37 -8.96
CA VAL A 299 19.00 4.25 -8.84
C VAL A 299 18.24 4.00 -10.14
N LYS A 300 17.63 2.82 -10.27
CA LYS A 300 16.83 2.42 -11.43
C LYS A 300 15.36 2.24 -11.04
N VAL A 301 14.45 2.27 -12.02
CA VAL A 301 13.06 1.86 -11.82
C VAL A 301 13.01 0.40 -11.33
N ASP A 302 12.00 0.09 -10.52
CA ASP A 302 11.78 -1.19 -9.83
C ASP A 302 12.85 -1.58 -8.79
N GLN A 303 13.83 -0.71 -8.53
CA GLN A 303 14.85 -0.95 -7.52
C GLN A 303 14.27 -0.78 -6.10
N PRO A 304 14.42 -1.77 -5.20
CA PRO A 304 14.16 -1.59 -3.78
C PRO A 304 15.26 -0.72 -3.14
N ILE A 305 14.85 0.18 -2.25
CA ILE A 305 15.70 1.20 -1.62
C ILE A 305 15.49 1.14 -0.11
N GLU A 306 16.59 1.07 0.64
CA GLU A 306 16.56 1.14 2.10
C GLU A 306 16.50 2.58 2.61
N GLN A 307 15.98 2.77 3.83
CA GLN A 307 15.95 4.09 4.46
C GLN A 307 17.35 4.73 4.53
N GLY A 308 17.46 6.00 4.14
CA GLY A 308 18.74 6.71 4.16
C GLY A 308 19.69 6.37 3.00
N GLN A 309 19.35 5.41 2.14
CA GLN A 309 20.14 5.08 0.95
C GLN A 309 20.19 6.26 -0.03
N SER A 310 21.36 6.47 -0.64
CA SER A 310 21.55 7.51 -1.66
C SER A 310 20.82 7.11 -2.95
N ILE A 311 19.98 8.02 -3.45
CA ILE A 311 19.20 7.84 -4.68
C ILE A 311 19.73 8.67 -5.86
N GLY A 312 20.54 9.69 -5.57
CA GLY A 312 20.99 10.68 -6.54
C GLY A 312 21.83 11.77 -5.90
N LEU A 313 22.29 12.70 -6.72
CA LEU A 313 23.09 13.85 -6.30
C LEU A 313 22.30 15.15 -6.53
N CYS A 314 22.40 16.10 -5.61
CA CYS A 314 21.80 17.42 -5.77
C CYS A 314 22.30 18.14 -7.03
N GLY A 315 21.49 19.03 -7.60
CA GLY A 315 21.83 19.72 -8.85
C GLY A 315 21.01 20.97 -9.12
N THR A 316 20.81 21.26 -10.40
CA THR A 316 20.03 22.40 -10.90
C THR A 316 19.38 22.08 -12.25
N THR A 317 19.04 20.81 -12.49
CA THR A 317 18.43 20.41 -13.77
C THR A 317 16.95 20.81 -13.82
N GLY A 318 16.37 20.97 -15.02
CA GLY A 318 14.98 21.42 -15.16
C GLY A 318 14.82 22.93 -15.03
N ALA A 319 13.60 23.37 -14.69
CA ALA A 319 13.24 24.77 -14.50
C ALA A 319 13.71 25.27 -13.12
N SER A 320 15.03 25.38 -12.97
CA SER A 320 15.72 25.76 -11.74
C SER A 320 16.40 27.12 -11.88
N THR A 321 16.39 27.93 -10.82
CA THR A 321 17.09 29.23 -10.76
C THR A 321 18.45 29.16 -10.04
N GLY A 322 18.86 27.99 -9.56
CA GLY A 322 20.12 27.80 -8.82
C GLY A 322 20.24 26.40 -8.19
N MET A 323 21.39 26.07 -7.62
CA MET A 323 21.64 24.72 -7.08
C MET A 323 20.82 24.44 -5.81
N HIS A 324 19.84 23.56 -5.91
CA HIS A 324 18.93 23.20 -4.83
C HIS A 324 18.37 21.79 -5.02
N PHE A 325 17.83 21.21 -3.96
CA PHE A 325 17.13 19.93 -3.98
C PHE A 325 15.66 20.16 -3.66
N HIS A 326 14.78 19.87 -4.63
CA HIS A 326 13.34 19.97 -4.44
C HIS A 326 12.76 18.61 -4.03
N PHE A 327 12.05 18.60 -2.91
CA PHE A 327 11.45 17.44 -2.29
C PHE A 327 9.93 17.61 -2.20
N GLU A 328 9.17 16.73 -2.86
CA GLU A 328 7.72 16.67 -2.70
C GLU A 328 7.30 15.45 -1.88
N THR A 329 6.19 15.61 -1.17
CA THR A 329 5.45 14.51 -0.57
C THR A 329 4.09 14.44 -1.23
N ILE A 330 3.76 13.25 -1.73
CA ILE A 330 2.45 12.91 -2.27
C ILE A 330 1.86 11.87 -1.33
N VAL A 331 0.65 12.12 -0.83
CA VAL A 331 -0.16 11.11 -0.13
C VAL A 331 -1.44 10.98 -0.93
N ASP A 332 -1.71 9.76 -1.39
CA ASP A 332 -2.93 9.39 -2.12
C ASP A 332 -3.20 10.30 -3.33
N GLY A 333 -2.15 10.49 -4.14
CA GLY A 333 -2.15 11.35 -5.32
C GLY A 333 -2.13 12.86 -5.04
N LYS A 334 -2.42 13.30 -3.80
CA LYS A 334 -2.45 14.71 -3.40
C LYS A 334 -1.09 15.15 -2.87
N LYS A 335 -0.61 16.30 -3.34
CA LYS A 335 0.63 16.91 -2.84
C LYS A 335 0.35 17.63 -1.52
N ILE A 336 1.15 17.32 -0.51
CA ILE A 336 1.01 17.87 0.84
C ILE A 336 2.31 18.54 1.28
N ASP A 337 2.26 19.34 2.36
CA ASP A 337 3.46 19.91 2.96
C ASP A 337 4.38 18.77 3.46
N PRO A 338 5.62 18.64 2.95
CA PRO A 338 6.58 17.63 3.41
C PRO A 338 7.10 17.89 4.83
N LYS A 339 7.04 19.14 5.31
CA LYS A 339 7.70 19.60 6.55
C LYS A 339 7.37 18.75 7.80
N PRO A 340 6.14 18.25 8.02
CA PRO A 340 5.84 17.38 9.16
C PRO A 340 6.54 16.00 9.11
N LEU A 341 6.86 15.47 7.92
CA LEU A 341 7.44 14.13 7.78
C LEU A 341 8.95 14.11 7.97
N VAL A 342 9.65 15.10 7.43
CA VAL A 342 11.13 15.16 7.45
C VAL A 342 11.68 16.12 8.51
N GLY A 343 10.80 16.92 9.13
CA GLY A 343 11.19 18.04 9.96
C GLY A 343 12.00 19.09 9.17
N GLY A 344 12.43 20.14 9.87
CA GLY A 344 13.32 21.13 9.28
C GLY A 344 13.92 22.06 10.32
N ARG A 345 15.22 22.28 10.21
CA ARG A 345 15.87 23.45 10.82
C ARG A 345 15.51 24.66 9.95
N SER A 346 14.60 25.50 10.44
CA SER A 346 14.16 26.76 9.82
C SER A 346 15.22 27.85 9.94
#